data_AF-A0A7U4TIJ5-F1
#
_entry.id   AF-A0A7U4TIJ5-F1
#
_cell.length_a   1.000
_cell.length_b   1.000
_cell.length_c   1.000
_cell.angle_alpha   90.00
_cell.angle_beta   90.00
_cell.angle_gamma   90.00
#
_symmetry.space_group_name_H-M   'P 1'
#
loop_
_entity.id
_entity.type
_entity.pdbx_description
1 polymer ?
#
loop_
_entity_poly.entity_id
_entity_poly.type
_entity_poly.pdbx_seq_one_letter_code
_entity_poly.pdbx_strand_id
1 'polypeptide(L)'
;MEEPKGFKVEDKRRIFKEDKTEKEKQEKSQATSKTVLPPVNFSTFIVSLSSSTLVHLGEIPDPITGKKEKNLDLAKQTIEILEMLKEKTKGNLDNEEESLLNNILFDLRVKYVKLK
;
A
#
# COMPACT_ATOMS: atom_id res chain seq x y z
N MET A 1 -80.20 -6.20 1.96
CA MET A 1 -80.28 -7.49 2.68
C MET A 1 -79.29 -8.41 2.00
N GLU A 2 -78.30 -8.91 2.75
CA GLU A 2 -77.50 -10.14 2.45
C GLU A 2 -76.63 -10.11 1.17
N GLU A 3 -75.36 -10.50 1.07
CA GLU A 3 -74.26 -11.05 1.89
C GLU A 3 -72.98 -10.86 1.02
N PRO A 4 -71.76 -10.83 1.59
CA PRO A 4 -70.53 -10.69 0.81
C PRO A 4 -70.13 -12.05 0.18
N LYS A 5 -70.08 -12.14 -1.15
CA LYS A 5 -69.56 -13.33 -1.84
C LYS A 5 -68.07 -13.20 -2.18
N GLY A 6 -67.27 -13.92 -1.40
CA GLY A 6 -66.20 -14.78 -1.91
C GLY A 6 -64.91 -14.10 -2.39
N PHE A 7 -63.95 -13.95 -1.50
CA PHE A 7 -62.55 -13.76 -1.86
C PHE A 7 -61.93 -15.11 -2.24
N LYS A 8 -61.34 -15.21 -3.45
CA LYS A 8 -60.37 -16.26 -3.79
C LYS A 8 -59.45 -15.75 -4.92
N VAL A 9 -58.50 -14.89 -4.57
CA VAL A 9 -57.36 -14.61 -5.44
C VAL A 9 -56.30 -15.67 -5.11
N GLU A 10 -56.19 -16.67 -5.97
CA GLU A 10 -55.06 -17.61 -5.95
C GLU A 10 -53.79 -16.85 -6.33
N ASP A 11 -52.90 -16.65 -5.35
CA ASP A 11 -51.58 -16.07 -5.53
C ASP A 11 -50.73 -17.01 -6.40
N LYS A 12 -50.41 -16.57 -7.62
CA LYS A 12 -49.45 -17.21 -8.53
C LYS A 12 -48.23 -16.35 -8.77
N ARG A 13 -47.74 -15.63 -7.75
CA ARG A 13 -46.37 -15.08 -7.78
C ARG A 13 -45.36 -16.21 -7.63
N ARG A 14 -45.16 -16.94 -8.72
CA ARG A 14 -44.00 -17.80 -8.93
C ARG A 14 -42.76 -16.88 -9.03
N ILE A 15 -42.15 -16.67 -7.88
CA ILE A 15 -40.71 -16.78 -7.60
C ILE A 15 -39.84 -16.62 -8.86
N PHE A 16 -39.53 -15.38 -9.22
CA PHE A 16 -38.26 -15.08 -9.88
C PHE A 16 -37.23 -14.86 -8.78
N LYS A 17 -36.40 -15.88 -8.62
CA LYS A 17 -35.30 -15.97 -7.67
C LYS A 17 -34.34 -14.79 -7.92
N GLU A 18 -34.10 -14.01 -6.87
CA GLU A 18 -33.05 -13.01 -6.80
C GLU A 18 -31.69 -13.67 -6.99
N ASP A 19 -30.96 -13.24 -8.02
CA ASP A 19 -29.54 -13.55 -8.19
C ASP A 19 -28.82 -12.25 -8.58
N LYS A 20 -28.93 -11.23 -7.72
CA LYS A 20 -28.21 -9.96 -7.82
C LYS A 20 -28.04 -9.31 -6.45
N THR A 21 -27.16 -9.87 -5.62
CA THR A 21 -26.62 -9.20 -4.44
C THR A 21 -25.13 -9.55 -4.24
N GLU A 22 -24.30 -9.28 -5.25
CA GLU A 22 -22.83 -9.27 -5.08
C GLU A 22 -22.15 -8.01 -5.68
N LYS A 23 -22.89 -6.94 -5.99
CA LYS A 23 -22.30 -5.70 -6.53
C LYS A 23 -22.51 -4.44 -5.70
N GLU A 24 -22.80 -4.57 -4.40
CA GLU A 24 -22.94 -3.43 -3.49
C GLU A 24 -22.00 -3.51 -2.28
N LYS A 25 -20.75 -3.95 -2.49
CA LYS A 25 -19.70 -3.90 -1.44
C LYS A 25 -18.49 -3.03 -1.81
N GLN A 26 -18.64 -2.12 -2.77
CA GLN A 26 -17.58 -1.22 -3.20
C GLN A 26 -18.07 0.23 -3.31
N GLU A 27 -18.70 0.80 -2.28
CA GLU A 27 -18.95 2.25 -2.29
C GLU A 27 -19.13 2.92 -0.91
N LYS A 28 -18.73 2.29 0.20
CA LYS A 28 -18.92 2.87 1.55
C LYS A 28 -17.77 2.68 2.52
N SER A 29 -16.59 3.18 2.18
CA SER A 29 -15.50 3.35 3.15
C SER A 29 -14.64 4.61 2.90
N GLN A 30 -15.24 5.67 2.38
CA GLN A 30 -14.69 7.03 2.46
C GLN A 30 -15.47 7.85 3.48
N ALA A 31 -15.20 7.60 4.77
CA ALA A 31 -15.39 8.58 5.84
C ALA A 31 -14.75 8.04 7.12
N THR A 32 -13.62 8.63 7.51
CA THR A 32 -13.01 8.54 8.85
C THR A 32 -12.48 7.16 9.28
N SER A 33 -11.61 6.52 8.48
CA SER A 33 -10.55 5.75 9.13
C SER A 33 -9.62 6.78 9.77
N LYS A 34 -9.55 6.84 11.10
CA LYS A 34 -8.35 7.38 11.75
C LYS A 34 -7.21 6.64 11.09
N THR A 35 -6.42 7.32 10.26
CA THR A 35 -5.21 6.72 9.70
C THR A 35 -4.32 6.50 10.90
N VAL A 36 -4.37 5.30 11.47
CA VAL A 36 -3.41 4.87 12.48
C VAL A 36 -2.12 4.73 11.69
N LEU A 37 -1.36 5.83 11.62
CA LEU A 37 -0.02 5.81 11.07
C LEU A 37 0.72 4.71 11.83
N PRO A 38 1.35 3.75 11.14
CA PRO A 38 2.13 2.74 11.81
C PRO A 38 3.17 3.45 12.70
N PRO A 39 3.49 2.88 13.88
CA PRO A 39 4.47 3.47 14.76
C PRO A 39 5.77 3.67 13.99
N VAL A 40 6.24 4.92 13.94
CA VAL A 40 7.48 5.25 13.24
C VAL A 40 8.63 4.83 14.13
N ASN A 41 9.26 3.72 13.76
CA ASN A 41 10.54 3.28 14.30
C ASN A 41 11.64 3.39 13.23
N PHE A 42 12.90 3.24 13.63
CA PHE A 42 14.04 3.37 12.73
C PHE A 42 13.92 2.40 11.54
N SER A 43 13.61 1.13 11.79
CA SER A 43 13.41 0.12 10.75
C SER A 43 12.36 0.51 9.71
N THR A 44 11.19 1.00 10.14
CA THR A 44 10.12 1.44 9.24
C THR A 44 10.54 2.66 8.43
N PHE A 45 11.34 3.56 9.01
CA PHE A 45 11.90 4.70 8.30
C PHE A 45 12.94 4.29 7.26
N ILE A 46 13.84 3.35 7.56
CA ILE A 46 14.81 2.85 6.57
C ILE A 46 14.09 2.12 5.42
N VAL A 47 13.06 1.34 5.71
CA VAL A 47 12.25 0.65 4.69
C VAL A 47 11.50 1.65 3.80
N SER A 48 11.00 2.76 4.35
CA SER A 48 10.31 3.78 3.54
C SER A 48 11.27 4.50 2.59
N LEU A 49 12.49 4.83 3.05
CA LEU A 49 13.56 5.37 2.20
C LEU A 49 13.99 4.39 1.10
N SER A 50 14.10 3.10 1.44
CA SER A 50 14.39 2.05 0.46
C SER A 50 13.32 1.99 -0.63
N SER A 51 12.04 2.00 -0.24
CA SER A 51 10.91 2.02 -1.16
C SER A 51 10.94 3.24 -2.09
N SER A 52 11.22 4.44 -1.55
CA SER A 52 11.40 5.66 -2.36
C SER A 52 12.55 5.53 -3.36
N THR A 53 13.66 4.91 -2.95
CA THR A 53 14.80 4.66 -3.85
C THR A 53 14.41 3.72 -4.99
N LEU A 54 13.65 2.65 -4.71
CA LEU A 54 13.15 1.74 -5.76
C LEU A 54 12.22 2.42 -6.77
N VAL A 55 11.39 3.37 -6.31
CA VAL A 55 10.58 4.22 -7.18
C VAL A 55 11.49 5.09 -8.06
N HIS A 56 12.48 5.77 -7.48
CA HIS A 56 13.44 6.58 -8.25
C HIS A 56 14.30 5.76 -9.22
N LEU A 57 14.57 4.48 -8.92
CA LEU A 57 15.25 3.57 -9.84
C LEU A 57 14.35 3.10 -10.99
N GLY A 58 13.04 3.36 -10.94
CA GLY A 58 12.05 2.91 -11.92
C GLY A 58 11.68 1.43 -11.79
N GLU A 59 12.06 0.77 -10.70
CA GLU A 59 11.72 -0.63 -10.43
C GLU A 59 10.22 -0.78 -10.15
N ILE A 60 9.67 0.17 -9.38
CA ILE A 60 8.28 0.24 -8.94
C ILE A 60 7.65 1.52 -9.54
N PRO A 61 6.38 1.50 -9.98
CA PRO A 61 5.71 2.73 -10.41
C PRO A 61 5.56 3.72 -9.24
N ASP A 62 5.64 5.01 -9.55
CA ASP A 62 5.35 6.06 -8.59
C ASP A 62 3.89 5.94 -8.12
N PRO A 63 3.62 5.89 -6.80
CA PRO A 63 2.26 5.72 -6.27
C PRO A 63 1.34 6.91 -6.54
N ILE A 64 1.90 8.10 -6.83
CA ILE A 64 1.15 9.33 -7.11
C ILE A 64 0.82 9.41 -8.60
N THR A 65 1.82 9.21 -9.47
CA THR A 65 1.65 9.41 -10.92
C THR A 65 1.29 8.12 -11.67
N GLY A 66 1.52 6.96 -11.06
CA GLY A 66 1.39 5.64 -11.69
C GLY A 66 2.45 5.34 -12.75
N LYS A 67 3.40 6.26 -12.98
CA LYS A 67 4.42 6.12 -14.02
C LYS A 67 5.69 5.50 -13.46
N LYS A 68 6.37 4.72 -14.30
CA LYS A 68 7.75 4.30 -14.05
C LYS A 68 8.69 5.32 -14.66
N GLU A 69 9.17 6.25 -13.83
CA GLU A 69 10.17 7.24 -14.24
C GLU A 69 11.47 6.98 -13.47
N LYS A 70 12.56 6.92 -14.21
CA LYS A 70 13.89 6.64 -13.65
C LYS A 70 14.61 7.96 -13.41
N ASN A 71 14.89 8.24 -12.14
CA ASN A 71 15.69 9.37 -11.69
C ASN A 71 16.87 8.85 -10.86
N LEU A 72 18.00 8.60 -11.54
CA LEU A 72 19.20 8.08 -10.89
C LEU A 72 19.83 9.10 -9.93
N ASP A 73 19.68 10.39 -10.17
CA ASP A 73 20.24 11.42 -9.29
C ASP A 73 19.54 11.41 -7.93
N LEU A 74 18.19 11.32 -7.91
CA LEU A 74 17.43 11.17 -6.67
C LEU A 74 17.71 9.83 -5.99
N ALA A 75 17.83 8.74 -6.75
CA ALA A 75 18.20 7.45 -6.17
C ALA A 75 19.58 7.50 -5.49
N LYS A 76 20.56 8.15 -6.13
CA LYS A 76 21.91 8.35 -5.57
C LYS A 76 21.85 9.17 -4.28
N GLN A 77 21.11 10.28 -4.30
CA GLN A 77 20.97 11.13 -3.13
C GLN A 77 20.36 10.37 -1.94
N THR A 78 19.34 9.54 -2.17
CA THR A 78 18.74 8.74 -1.09
C THR A 78 19.69 7.67 -0.56
N ILE A 79 20.51 7.04 -1.43
CA ILE A 79 21.58 6.12 -1.00
C ILE A 79 22.63 6.85 -0.14
N GLU A 80 23.02 8.06 -0.51
CA GLU A 80 23.95 8.89 0.27
C GLU A 80 23.34 9.29 1.63
N ILE A 81 22.03 9.55 1.70
CA ILE A 81 21.33 9.79 2.97
C ILE A 81 21.37 8.54 3.86
N LEU A 82 21.11 7.35 3.31
CA LEU A 82 21.20 6.09 4.07
C LEU A 82 22.62 5.82 4.57
N GLU A 83 23.64 6.14 3.77
CA GLU A 83 25.04 6.03 4.17
C GLU A 83 25.42 7.01 5.27
N MET A 84 24.99 8.27 5.16
CA MET A 84 25.15 9.25 6.22
C MET A 84 24.46 8.80 7.51
N LEU A 85 23.23 8.26 7.42
CA LEU A 85 22.50 7.75 8.58
C LEU A 85 23.27 6.63 9.26
N LYS A 86 23.79 5.66 8.50
CA LYS A 86 24.63 4.59 9.04
C LYS A 86 25.81 5.12 9.85
N GLU A 87 26.53 6.12 9.33
CA GLU A 87 27.66 6.72 10.04
C GLU A 87 27.22 7.50 11.29
N LYS A 88 26.10 8.24 11.20
CA LYS A 88 25.60 9.06 12.32
C LYS A 88 24.91 8.26 13.42
N THR A 89 24.35 7.09 13.12
CA THR A 89 23.67 6.23 14.10
C THR A 89 24.55 5.11 14.64
N LYS A 90 25.81 5.00 14.20
CA LYS A 90 26.75 3.99 14.67
C LYS A 90 26.88 3.99 16.20
N GLY A 91 26.72 2.81 16.80
CA GLY A 91 26.74 2.62 18.26
C GLY A 91 25.41 2.92 18.96
N ASN A 92 24.39 3.41 18.24
CA ASN A 92 23.04 3.62 18.76
C ASN A 92 22.00 2.65 18.16
N LEU A 93 22.41 1.78 17.23
CA LEU A 93 21.55 0.77 16.60
C LEU A 93 21.64 -0.55 17.37
N ASP A 94 20.52 -1.27 17.41
CA ASP A 94 20.55 -2.69 17.76
C ASP A 94 21.05 -3.55 16.58
N ASN A 95 21.28 -4.84 16.85
CA ASN A 95 21.81 -5.77 15.84
C ASN A 95 20.88 -5.96 14.64
N GLU A 96 19.56 -5.88 14.85
CA GLU A 96 18.56 -6.06 13.79
C GLU A 96 18.51 -4.82 12.89
N GLU A 97 18.51 -3.63 13.49
CA GLU A 97 18.56 -2.34 12.80
C GLU A 97 19.85 -2.17 11.99
N GLU A 98 21.00 -2.50 12.57
CA GLU A 98 22.28 -2.44 11.87
C GLU A 98 22.32 -3.41 10.68
N SER A 99 21.87 -4.65 10.87
CA SER A 99 21.78 -5.65 9.80
C SER A 99 20.83 -5.20 8.69
N LEU A 100 19.64 -4.72 9.06
CA LEU A 100 18.65 -4.19 8.12
C LEU A 100 19.22 -3.06 7.26
N LEU A 101 19.84 -2.07 7.90
CA LEU A 101 20.42 -0.92 7.20
C LEU A 101 21.53 -1.35 6.25
N ASN A 102 22.42 -2.25 6.69
CA ASN A 102 23.52 -2.77 5.87
C ASN A 102 23.01 -3.55 4.64
N ASN A 103 22.02 -4.41 4.83
CA ASN A 103 21.43 -5.20 3.74
C ASN A 103 20.75 -4.30 2.71
N ILE A 104 19.95 -3.33 3.17
CA ILE A 104 19.28 -2.36 2.28
C ILE A 104 20.31 -1.53 1.51
N LEU A 105 21.36 -1.03 2.16
CA LEU A 105 22.41 -0.25 1.49
C LEU A 105 23.12 -1.07 0.40
N PHE A 106 23.43 -2.33 0.69
CA PHE A 106 24.05 -3.24 -0.27
C PHE A 106 23.14 -3.45 -1.50
N ASP A 107 21.89 -3.83 -1.26
CA ASP A 107 20.92 -4.12 -2.34
C ASP A 107 20.68 -2.90 -3.24
N LEU A 108 20.50 -1.72 -2.63
CA LEU A 108 20.29 -0.48 -3.36
C LEU A 108 21.52 -0.09 -4.19
N ARG A 109 22.74 -0.27 -3.66
CA ARG A 109 23.98 -0.02 -4.41
C ARG A 109 24.13 -0.94 -5.60
N VAL A 110 23.88 -2.24 -5.43
CA VAL A 110 23.94 -3.21 -6.53
C VAL A 110 22.92 -2.85 -7.61
N LYS A 111 21.68 -2.54 -7.23
CA LYS A 111 20.64 -2.10 -8.17
C LYS A 111 21.03 -0.80 -8.89
N TYR A 112 21.54 0.18 -8.16
CA TYR A 112 21.98 1.46 -8.72
C TYR A 112 23.09 1.26 -9.76
N VAL A 113 24.12 0.47 -9.44
CA VAL A 113 25.22 0.18 -10.37
C VAL A 113 24.75 -0.59 -11.60
N LYS A 114 23.83 -1.55 -11.45
CA LYS A 114 23.27 -2.29 -12.59
C LYS A 114 22.52 -1.40 -13.57
N LEU A 115 21.93 -0.31 -13.08
CA LEU A 115 21.11 0.62 -13.85
C LEU A 115 21.90 1.83 -14.36
N LYS A 116 23.09 2.09 -13.82
CA LYS A 116 24.01 3.14 -14.27
C LYS A 116 24.74 2.69 -15.53
#